data_AF-A0A365T422-F1
#
_entry.id   AF-A0A365T422-F1
#
_cell.length_a   1.000
_cell.length_b   1.000
_cell.length_c   1.000
_cell.angle_alpha   90.00
_cell.angle_beta   90.00
_cell.angle_gamma   90.00
#
_symmetry.space_group_name_H-M   'P 1'
#
loop_
_entity.id
_entity.type
_entity.pdbx_description
1 polymer ?
#
loop_
_entity_poly.entity_id
_entity_poly.type
_entity_poly.pdbx_seq_one_letter_code
_entity_poly.pdbx_strand_id
1 'polypeptide(L)'
;MGRTNPTYRELVRAMEDRWTDYRRALHHGDQAAFDRLFEHARGYADAGGVQNHQPVEVAVLMSIMLAHQRQLDDLKERLDALEDDLNPDD
;
A
#
# COMPACT_ATOMS: atom_id res chain seq x y z
N MET A 1 -19.52 -28.94 2.95
CA MET A 1 -18.29 -28.64 2.21
C MET A 1 -17.65 -27.43 2.86
N GLY A 2 -16.43 -27.62 3.40
CA GLY A 2 -15.77 -26.67 4.29
C GLY A 2 -15.50 -25.34 3.59
N ARG A 3 -15.83 -24.25 4.29
CA ARG A 3 -15.60 -22.88 3.82
C ARG A 3 -14.08 -22.68 3.75
N THR A 4 -13.52 -22.62 2.55
CA THR A 4 -12.13 -22.22 2.35
C THR A 4 -11.95 -20.86 3.01
N ASN A 5 -10.95 -20.73 3.89
CA ASN A 5 -10.65 -19.44 4.52
C ASN A 5 -10.29 -18.44 3.40
N PRO A 6 -10.93 -17.26 3.32
CA PRO A 6 -10.62 -16.29 2.27
C PRO A 6 -9.14 -15.94 2.31
N THR A 7 -8.53 -15.89 1.14
CA THR A 7 -7.13 -15.47 0.98
C THR A 7 -6.97 -14.00 1.33
N TYR A 8 -5.76 -13.61 1.73
CA TYR A 8 -5.47 -12.20 1.98
C TYR A 8 -5.84 -11.30 0.78
N ARG A 9 -5.61 -11.75 -0.46
CA ARG A 9 -6.00 -11.02 -1.68
C ARG A 9 -7.50 -10.82 -1.80
N GLU A 10 -8.30 -11.83 -1.46
CA GLU A 10 -9.77 -11.72 -1.44
C GLU A 10 -10.23 -10.76 -0.35
N LEU A 11 -9.59 -10.78 0.82
CA LEU A 11 -9.90 -9.86 1.90
C LEU A 11 -9.54 -8.40 1.56
N VAL A 12 -8.42 -8.17 0.89
CA VAL A 12 -8.03 -6.83 0.38
C VAL A 12 -9.07 -6.32 -0.63
N ARG A 13 -9.53 -7.18 -1.55
CA ARG A 13 -10.57 -6.83 -2.52
C ARG A 13 -11.89 -6.49 -1.85
N ALA A 14 -12.31 -7.29 -0.87
CA ALA A 14 -13.52 -7.01 -0.09
C ALA A 14 -13.40 -5.71 0.72
N MET A 15 -12.19 -5.35 1.17
CA MET A 15 -11.94 -4.05 1.79
C MET A 15 -12.04 -2.92 0.77
N GLU A 16 -11.41 -3.03 -0.39
CA GLU A 16 -11.51 -2.03 -1.47
C GLU A 16 -12.96 -1.74 -1.89
N ASP A 17 -13.75 -2.80 -2.07
CA ASP A 17 -15.17 -2.68 -2.44
C ASP A 17 -15.96 -1.85 -1.40
N ARG A 18 -15.68 -2.04 -0.10
CA ARG A 18 -16.30 -1.27 1.00
C ARG A 18 -15.97 0.23 0.94
N TRP A 19 -14.88 0.62 0.30
CA TRP A 19 -14.44 2.01 0.20
C TRP A 19 -14.79 2.66 -1.13
N THR A 20 -15.57 2.00 -1.98
CA THR A 20 -15.96 2.53 -3.31
C THR A 20 -16.64 3.90 -3.21
N ASP A 21 -17.52 4.10 -2.23
CA ASP A 21 -18.22 5.39 -2.08
C ASP A 21 -17.29 6.50 -1.56
N TYR A 22 -16.32 6.16 -0.70
CA TYR A 22 -15.26 7.09 -0.31
C TYR A 22 -14.44 7.49 -1.53
N ARG A 23 -13.99 6.52 -2.34
CA ARG A 23 -13.25 6.77 -3.58
C ARG A 23 -14.01 7.69 -4.53
N ARG A 24 -15.33 7.48 -4.69
CA ARG A 24 -16.18 8.31 -5.56
C ARG A 24 -16.30 9.76 -5.09
N ALA A 25 -16.19 10.00 -3.78
CA ALA A 25 -16.22 11.35 -3.22
C ALA A 25 -14.90 12.11 -3.37
N LEU A 26 -13.80 11.43 -3.69
CA LEU A 26 -12.49 12.05 -3.90
C LEU A 26 -12.42 12.82 -5.23
N HIS A 27 -11.62 13.88 -5.26
CA HIS A 27 -11.24 14.55 -6.50
C HIS A 27 -10.51 13.59 -7.44
N HIS A 28 -10.57 13.85 -8.75
CA HIS A 28 -9.98 12.97 -9.75
C HIS A 28 -8.48 12.69 -9.52
N GLY A 29 -7.72 13.69 -9.06
CA GLY A 29 -6.30 13.52 -8.71
C GLY A 29 -6.06 12.55 -7.55
N ASP A 30 -6.95 12.58 -6.56
CA ASP A 30 -6.84 11.74 -5.35
C ASP A 30 -7.34 10.31 -5.60
N GLN A 31 -8.23 10.09 -6.58
CA GLN A 31 -8.69 8.75 -6.94
C GLN A 31 -7.54 7.85 -7.41
N ALA A 32 -6.64 8.39 -8.24
CA ALA A 32 -5.48 7.63 -8.70
C ALA A 32 -4.50 7.32 -7.55
N ALA A 33 -4.34 8.24 -6.59
CA ALA A 33 -3.53 8.00 -5.40
C ALA A 33 -4.18 6.95 -4.49
N PHE A 34 -5.50 6.99 -4.34
CA PHE A 34 -6.27 6.03 -3.58
C PHE A 34 -6.16 4.61 -4.15
N ASP A 35 -6.28 4.45 -5.48
CA ASP A 35 -6.18 3.14 -6.14
C ASP A 35 -4.81 2.46 -5.88
N ARG A 36 -3.73 3.25 -5.86
CA ARG A 36 -2.38 2.76 -5.54
C ARG A 36 -2.24 2.22 -4.12
N LEU A 37 -3.04 2.69 -3.16
CA LEU A 37 -3.03 2.14 -1.79
C LEU A 37 -3.37 0.64 -1.79
N PHE A 38 -4.36 0.24 -2.57
CA PHE A 38 -4.78 -1.17 -2.65
C PHE A 38 -3.82 -1.99 -3.50
N GLU A 39 -3.15 -1.40 -4.50
CA GLU A 39 -2.03 -2.04 -5.19
C GLU A 39 -0.87 -2.36 -4.23
N HIS A 40 -0.50 -1.39 -3.38
CA HIS A 40 0.49 -1.59 -2.32
C HIS A 40 0.09 -2.71 -1.38
N ALA A 41 -1.16 -2.70 -0.89
CA ALA A 41 -1.66 -3.75 0.00
C ALA A 41 -1.55 -5.15 -0.62
N ARG A 42 -1.89 -5.31 -1.90
CA ARG A 42 -1.78 -6.60 -2.62
C ARG A 42 -0.33 -7.07 -2.80
N GLY A 43 0.62 -6.14 -2.90
CA GLY A 43 2.06 -6.44 -3.02
C GLY A 43 2.64 -7.17 -1.79
N TYR A 44 2.01 -7.05 -0.63
CA TYR A 44 2.44 -7.70 0.62
C TYR A 44 1.60 -8.94 0.98
N ALA A 45 0.96 -9.58 -0.01
CA ALA A 45 0.09 -10.71 0.25
C ALA A 45 0.76 -11.89 0.98
N ASP A 46 2.04 -12.12 0.73
CA ASP A 46 2.80 -13.20 1.37
C ASP A 46 3.02 -12.91 2.87
N ALA A 47 3.20 -11.64 3.24
CA ALA A 47 3.32 -11.23 4.64
C ALA A 47 1.95 -11.16 5.33
N GLY A 48 0.93 -10.62 4.64
CA GLY A 48 -0.44 -10.53 5.14
C GLY A 48 -1.07 -11.89 5.41
N GLY A 49 -0.79 -12.90 4.59
CA GLY A 49 -1.28 -14.27 4.76
C GLY A 49 -0.73 -15.00 6.00
N VAL A 50 0.36 -14.51 6.60
CA VAL A 50 0.92 -15.04 7.86
C VAL A 50 0.18 -14.49 9.09
N GLN A 51 -0.46 -13.32 8.95
CA GLN A 51 -1.15 -12.60 10.04
C GLN A 51 -2.67 -12.88 10.07
N ASN A 52 -3.09 -14.13 9.84
CA ASN A 52 -4.52 -14.51 9.77
C ASN A 52 -5.33 -14.31 11.08
N HIS A 53 -4.67 -13.94 12.19
CA HIS A 53 -5.36 -13.67 13.46
C HIS A 53 -5.72 -12.19 13.67
N GLN A 54 -5.14 -11.28 12.88
CA GLN A 54 -5.44 -9.84 12.97
C GLN A 54 -6.60 -9.45 12.05
N PRO A 55 -7.35 -8.38 12.36
CA PRO A 55 -8.31 -7.81 11.42
C PRO A 55 -7.61 -7.47 10.10
N VAL A 56 -8.24 -7.79 8.97
CA VAL A 56 -7.64 -7.55 7.64
C VAL A 56 -7.27 -6.08 7.45
N GLU A 57 -8.06 -5.17 8.01
CA GLU A 57 -7.83 -3.74 7.98
C GLU A 57 -6.44 -3.38 8.51
N VAL A 58 -5.99 -4.02 9.60
CA VAL A 58 -4.66 -3.78 10.19
C VAL A 58 -3.58 -4.24 9.24
N ALA A 59 -3.71 -5.43 8.64
CA ALA A 59 -2.72 -5.96 7.70
C ALA A 59 -2.64 -5.14 6.41
N VAL A 60 -3.78 -4.67 5.89
CA VAL A 60 -3.84 -3.76 4.74
C VAL A 60 -3.14 -2.44 5.05
N LEU A 61 -3.47 -1.80 6.19
CA LEU A 61 -2.86 -0.54 6.59
C LEU A 61 -1.34 -0.68 6.83
N MET A 62 -0.89 -1.76 7.46
CA MET A 62 0.54 -2.06 7.62
C MET A 62 1.25 -2.20 6.28
N SER A 63 0.64 -2.89 5.33
CA SER A 63 1.18 -3.06 3.98
C SER A 63 1.31 -1.73 3.24
N ILE A 64 0.30 -0.86 3.35
CA ILE A 64 0.32 0.50 2.78
C ILE A 64 1.43 1.34 3.43
N MET A 65 1.52 1.36 4.76
CA MET A 65 2.54 2.12 5.47
C MET A 65 3.95 1.66 5.10
N LEU A 66 4.17 0.35 4.98
CA LEU A 66 5.47 -0.19 4.58
C LEU A 66 5.82 0.17 3.14
N ALA A 67 4.85 0.15 2.22
CA ALA A 67 5.06 0.62 0.85
C ALA A 67 5.48 2.09 0.81
N HIS A 68 4.77 2.94 1.56
CA HIS A 68 5.10 4.37 1.62
C HIS A 68 6.46 4.63 2.28
N GLN A 69 6.82 3.89 3.33
CA GLN A 69 8.15 4.00 3.93
C GLN A 69 9.24 3.71 2.89
N ARG A 70 9.11 2.64 2.10
CA ARG A 70 10.07 2.33 1.02
C ARG A 70 10.13 3.39 -0.07
N GLN A 71 8.99 3.99 -0.44
CA GLN A 71 8.96 5.09 -1.41
C GLN A 71 9.64 6.34 -0.87
N LEU A 72 9.44 6.65 0.42
CA LEU A 72 10.12 7.78 1.06
C LEU A 72 11.63 7.56 1.10
N ASP A 73 12.08 6.33 1.39
CA ASP A 73 13.50 6.01 1.41
C ASP A 73 14.12 6.10 0.00
N ASP A 74 13.46 5.58 -1.04
CA ASP A 74 13.89 5.75 -2.45
C ASP A 74 13.97 7.23 -2.88
N LEU A 75 12.98 8.03 -2.49
CA LEU A 75 12.97 9.45 -2.82
C LEU A 75 14.09 10.22 -2.11
N LYS A 76 14.44 9.84 -0.86
CA LYS A 76 15.57 10.42 -0.14
C LYS A 76 16.89 10.05 -0.78
N GLU A 77 17.10 8.76 -1.07
CA GLU A 77 18.33 8.29 -1.74
C GLU A 77 18.55 9.00 -3.09
N ARG A 78 17.47 9.20 -3.85
CA ARG A 78 17.54 9.94 -5.12
C ARG A 78 17.78 11.43 -4.94
N LEU A 79 17.25 12.03 -3.87
CA LEU A 79 17.51 13.42 -3.56
C LEU A 79 18.98 13.62 -3.16
N ASP A 80 19.48 12.78 -2.25
CA ASP A 80 20.88 12.80 -1.80
C ASP A 80 21.83 12.65 -3.00
N ALA A 81 21.56 11.70 -3.91
CA ALA A 81 22.36 11.52 -5.12
C ALA A 81 22.33 12.74 -6.06
N LEU A 82 21.19 13.42 -6.19
CA LEU A 82 21.09 14.64 -6.98
C LEU A 82 21.79 15.82 -6.31
N GLU A 83 21.76 15.90 -4.98
CA GLU A 83 22.47 16.93 -4.21
C GLU A 83 23.99 16.74 -4.32
N ASP A 84 24.48 15.51 -4.26
CA ASP A 84 25.89 15.16 -4.49
C ASP A 84 26.35 15.53 -5.92
N ASP A 85 25.54 15.20 -6.94
CA ASP A 85 25.84 15.54 -8.35
C ASP A 85 25.87 17.06 -8.60
N LEU A 86 25.06 17.82 -7.86
CA LEU A 86 24.99 19.28 -7.97
C LEU A 86 26.08 20.01 -7.19
N ASN A 87 26.63 19.38 -6.14
CA ASN A 87 27.71 19.92 -5.31
C ASN A 87 28.92 18.97 -5.25
N PRO A 88 29.62 18.72 -6.37
CA PRO A 88 30.71 17.75 -6.42
C PRO A 88 32.00 18.17 -5.66
N ASP A 89 32.05 19.40 -5.13
CA ASP A 89 33.28 20.07 -4.64
C ASP A 89 33.23 20.51 -3.15
N ASP A 90 32.39 19.91 -2.29
CA ASP A 90 32.49 20.03 -0.82
C ASP A 90 33.16 18.79 -0.18
#